data_AF-A0A9X8GRI2-F1
#
_entry.id   AF-A0A9X8GRI2-F1
#
_cell.length_a   1.000
_cell.length_b   1.000
_cell.length_c   1.000
_cell.angle_alpha   90.00
_cell.angle_beta   90.00
_cell.angle_gamma   90.00
#
_symmetry.space_group_name_H-M   'P 1'
#
loop_
_entity.id
_entity.type
_entity.pdbx_description
1 polymer ?
#
loop_
_entity_poly.entity_id
_entity_poly.type
_entity_poly.pdbx_seq_one_letter_code
_entity_poly.pdbx_strand_id
1 'polypeptide(L)'
;MREELDLFPGPVLPDGQPSWTLHDPVRNLFFQLDWASFEVLKRWHLGAAQAIAQDIVDHTTLTLHKEDVNAFFQFAQRNDLL
;
A
#
# COMPACT_ATOMS: atom_id res chain seq x y z
N MET A 1 6.69 9.95 1.86
CA MET A 1 6.07 9.02 2.81
C MET A 1 6.57 9.45 4.17
N ARG A 2 5.64 9.73 5.09
CA ARG A 2 6.00 10.11 6.46
C ARG A 2 6.68 8.95 7.18
N GLU A 3 7.69 9.26 7.96
CA GLU A 3 8.48 8.28 8.72
C GLU A 3 7.74 7.77 9.98
N GLU A 4 6.66 8.45 10.37
CA GLU A 4 5.89 8.17 11.58
C GLU A 4 4.76 7.15 11.38
N LEU A 5 4.61 6.58 10.18
CA LEU A 5 3.57 5.60 9.90
C LEU A 5 3.98 4.22 10.44
N ASP A 6 3.21 3.70 11.39
CA ASP A 6 3.39 2.36 11.91
C ASP A 6 2.61 1.34 11.07
N LEU A 7 3.22 0.18 10.82
CA LEU A 7 2.57 -0.91 10.11
C LEU A 7 2.49 -2.16 10.99
N PHE A 8 1.27 -2.65 11.20
CA PHE A 8 0.98 -3.83 11.99
C PHE A 8 0.38 -4.94 11.12
N PRO A 9 0.67 -6.23 11.40
CA PRO A 9 -0.05 -7.32 10.76
C PRO A 9 -1.52 -7.30 11.19
N GLY A 10 -2.42 -7.35 10.19
CA GLY A 10 -3.86 -7.38 10.38
C GLY A 10 -4.45 -8.79 10.27
N PRO A 11 -5.76 -8.94 10.53
CA PRO A 11 -6.45 -10.20 10.31
C PRO A 11 -6.47 -10.59 8.83
N VAL A 12 -6.56 -11.88 8.54
CA VAL A 12 -6.78 -12.36 7.17
C VAL A 12 -8.12 -11.84 6.66
N LEU A 13 -8.15 -11.27 5.45
CA LEU A 13 -9.38 -10.76 4.83
C LEU A 13 -10.32 -11.93 4.45
N PRO A 14 -11.62 -11.66 4.19
CA PRO A 14 -12.59 -12.70 3.83
C PRO A 14 -12.17 -13.59 2.65
N ASP A 15 -11.36 -13.05 1.73
CA ASP A 15 -10.83 -13.77 0.57
C ASP A 15 -9.60 -14.66 0.89
N GLY A 16 -9.17 -14.71 2.15
CA GLY A 16 -8.03 -15.52 2.59
C GLY A 16 -6.66 -14.83 2.45
N GLN A 17 -6.61 -13.62 1.91
CA GLN A 17 -5.38 -12.85 1.79
C GLN A 17 -4.97 -12.18 3.11
N PRO A 18 -3.66 -12.03 3.37
CA PRO A 18 -3.19 -11.24 4.51
C PRO A 18 -3.59 -9.77 4.39
N SER A 19 -3.71 -9.09 5.53
CA SER A 19 -3.88 -7.64 5.60
C SER A 19 -2.89 -7.01 6.57
N TRP A 20 -2.74 -5.70 6.45
CA TRP A 20 -1.90 -4.89 7.32
C TRP A 20 -2.67 -3.66 7.79
N THR A 21 -2.44 -3.23 9.02
CA THR A 21 -2.99 -1.98 9.53
C THR A 21 -1.91 -0.91 9.48
N LEU A 22 -2.16 0.14 8.71
CA LEU A 22 -1.37 1.36 8.70
C LEU A 22 -1.94 2.32 9.73
N HIS A 23 -1.13 2.71 10.71
CA HIS A 23 -1.49 3.64 11.77
C HIS A 23 -0.75 4.97 11.57
N ASP A 24 -1.51 6.05 11.52
CA ASP A 24 -1.00 7.42 11.61
C ASP A 24 -1.17 7.91 13.05
N PRO A 25 -0.11 7.93 13.88
CA PRO A 25 -0.19 8.31 15.28
C PRO A 25 -0.47 9.80 15.48
N VAL A 26 -0.11 10.64 14.52
CA VAL A 26 -0.30 12.10 14.60
C VAL A 26 -1.78 12.43 14.48
N ARG A 27 -2.48 11.72 13.58
CA ARG A 27 -3.91 11.93 13.33
C ARG A 27 -4.82 10.92 14.04
N ASN A 28 -4.25 9.91 14.71
CA ASN A 28 -4.95 8.78 15.29
C ASN A 28 -5.89 8.10 14.27
N LEU A 29 -5.37 7.86 13.06
CA LEU A 29 -6.09 7.22 11.96
C LEU A 29 -5.55 5.83 11.69
N PHE A 30 -6.45 4.92 11.33
CA PHE A 30 -6.13 3.53 11.01
C PHE A 30 -6.69 3.17 9.64
N PHE A 31 -5.84 2.61 8.79
CA PHE A 31 -6.21 2.13 7.47
C PHE A 31 -5.88 0.66 7.36
N GLN A 32 -6.79 -0.13 6.80
CA GLN A 32 -6.53 -1.53 6.50
C GLN A 32 -6.05 -1.63 5.05
N LEU A 33 -4.84 -2.14 4.88
CA LEU A 33 -4.21 -2.41 3.60
C LEU A 33 -4.37 -3.88 3.25
N ASP A 34 -4.81 -4.12 2.03
CA ASP A 34 -4.79 -5.43 1.40
C ASP A 34 -3.37 -5.74 0.87
N TRP A 35 -3.16 -6.95 0.34
CA TRP A 35 -1.82 -7.37 -0.09
C TRP A 35 -1.26 -6.54 -1.24
N ALA A 36 -2.11 -6.15 -2.20
CA ALA A 36 -1.73 -5.29 -3.29
C ALA A 36 -1.27 -3.90 -2.79
N SER A 37 -2.06 -3.25 -1.94
CA SER A 37 -1.73 -1.93 -1.39
C SER A 37 -0.45 -1.97 -0.55
N PHE A 38 -0.24 -3.05 0.20
CA PHE A 38 0.98 -3.26 0.97
C PHE A 38 2.22 -3.40 0.07
N GLU A 39 2.14 -4.18 -1.01
CA GLU A 39 3.26 -4.34 -1.94
C GLU A 39 3.58 -3.06 -2.71
N VAL A 40 2.58 -2.21 -2.99
CA VAL A 40 2.76 -0.85 -3.50
C VAL A 40 3.49 0.03 -2.48
N LEU A 41 3.04 0.03 -1.22
CA LEU A 41 3.65 0.82 -0.15
C LEU A 41 5.13 0.45 0.07
N LYS A 42 5.48 -0.84 0.05
CA LYS A 42 6.87 -1.30 0.17
C LYS A 42 7.79 -0.77 -0.94
N ARG A 43 7.24 -0.56 -2.13
CA ARG A 43 7.98 -0.09 -3.32
C ARG A 43 7.82 1.40 -3.57
N TRP A 44 7.29 2.14 -2.59
CA TRP A 44 7.10 3.58 -2.69
C TRP A 44 8.36 4.32 -3.15
N HIS A 45 9.54 3.85 -2.70
CA HIS A 45 10.85 4.41 -3.02
C HIS A 45 11.18 4.43 -4.53
N LEU A 46 10.53 3.60 -5.35
CA LEU A 46 10.72 3.61 -6.81
C LEU A 46 10.11 4.85 -7.48
N GLY A 47 9.16 5.53 -6.81
CA GLY A 47 8.59 6.83 -7.20
C GLY A 47 7.68 6.83 -8.44
N ALA A 48 7.89 5.94 -9.41
CA ALA A 48 7.10 5.85 -10.63
C ALA A 48 6.07 4.71 -10.56
N ALA A 49 4.78 5.03 -10.74
CA ALA A 49 3.70 4.05 -10.67
C ALA A 49 3.90 2.84 -11.61
N GLN A 50 4.41 3.08 -12.81
CA GLN A 50 4.72 2.02 -13.78
C GLN A 50 5.86 1.11 -13.29
N ALA A 51 6.91 1.69 -12.69
CA ALA A 51 8.05 0.92 -12.18
C ALA A 51 7.61 0.05 -10.99
N ILE A 52 6.75 0.59 -10.13
CA ILE A 52 6.17 -0.15 -9.01
C ILE A 52 5.30 -1.31 -9.51
N ALA A 53 4.38 -1.06 -10.45
CA ALA A 53 3.53 -2.11 -11.00
C ALA A 53 4.36 -3.24 -11.62
N GLN A 54 5.38 -2.89 -12.41
CA GLN A 54 6.26 -3.87 -13.03
C GLN A 54 7.04 -4.67 -11.99
N ASP A 55 7.65 -4.01 -11.01
CA ASP A 55 8.43 -4.69 -9.97
C ASP A 55 7.55 -5.63 -9.11
N ILE A 56 6.29 -5.27 -8.87
CA ILE A 56 5.33 -6.15 -8.17
C ILE A 56 5.00 -7.37 -9.02
N VAL A 57 4.69 -7.18 -10.31
CA VAL A 57 4.38 -8.30 -11.22
C VAL A 57 5.58 -9.23 -11.38
N ASP A 58 6.80 -8.70 -11.38
CA ASP A 58 8.03 -9.49 -11.55
C ASP A 58 8.39 -10.32 -10.30
N HIS A 59 8.04 -9.84 -9.10
CA HIS A 59 8.43 -10.46 -7.83
C HIS A 59 7.28 -11.14 -7.06
N THR A 60 6.05 -11.03 -7.54
CA THR A 60 4.86 -11.59 -6.88
C THR A 60 3.90 -12.23 -7.88
N THR A 61 2.86 -12.90 -7.40
CA THR A 61 1.79 -13.43 -8.25
C THR A 61 0.66 -12.42 -8.48
N LEU A 62 0.83 -11.17 -8.04
CA LEU A 62 -0.17 -10.11 -8.25
C LEU A 62 -0.11 -9.61 -9.68
N THR A 63 -1.29 -9.39 -10.26
CA THR A 63 -1.42 -8.71 -11.55
C THR A 63 -1.88 -7.28 -11.27
N LEU A 64 -0.93 -6.35 -11.20
CA LEU A 64 -1.18 -4.93 -10.98
C LEU A 64 -0.80 -4.12 -12.20
N HIS A 65 -1.62 -3.13 -12.52
CA HIS A 65 -1.36 -2.15 -13.55
C HIS A 65 -1.00 -0.80 -12.94
N LYS A 66 -0.49 0.09 -13.78
CA LYS A 66 -0.15 1.46 -13.38
C LYS A 66 -1.36 2.20 -12.79
N GLU A 67 -2.57 1.94 -13.29
CA GLU A 67 -3.83 2.52 -12.82
C GLU A 67 -4.10 2.16 -11.36
N ASP A 68 -3.86 0.91 -10.97
CA ASP A 68 -4.05 0.42 -9.60
C ASP A 68 -3.08 1.12 -8.62
N VAL A 69 -1.81 1.25 -9.03
CA VAL A 69 -0.80 1.99 -8.25
C VAL A 69 -1.16 3.47 -8.12
N ASN A 70 -1.65 4.09 -9.20
CA ASN A 70 -2.11 5.46 -9.16
C ASN A 70 -3.33 5.64 -8.26
N ALA A 71 -4.26 4.68 -8.24
CA ALA A 71 -5.41 4.72 -7.34
C ALA A 71 -4.94 4.70 -5.88
N PHE A 72 -3.94 3.89 -5.55
CA PHE A 72 -3.32 3.90 -4.23
C PHE A 72 -2.63 5.23 -3.90
N PHE A 73 -1.89 5.82 -4.85
CA PHE A 73 -1.27 7.14 -4.66
C PHE A 73 -2.30 8.25 -4.42
N GLN A 74 -3.42 8.23 -5.16
CA GLN A 74 -4.53 9.16 -4.96
C GLN A 74 -5.19 8.98 -3.59
N PHE A 75 -5.38 7.73 -3.17
CA PHE A 75 -5.85 7.41 -1.82
C PHE A 75 -4.89 7.95 -0.75
N ALA A 76 -3.58 7.69 -0.89
CA ALA A 76 -2.56 8.15 0.04
C ALA A 76 -2.51 9.69 0.11
N GLN A 77 -2.60 10.37 -1.03
CA GLN A 77 -2.66 11.82 -1.09
C GLN A 77 -3.94 12.37 -0.43
N ARG A 78 -5.10 11.76 -0.69
CA ARG A 78 -6.39 12.19 -0.12
C ARG A 78 -6.41 12.08 1.40
N ASN A 79 -5.69 11.12 1.96
CA ASN A 79 -5.62 10.86 3.41
C ASN A 79 -4.37 11.47 4.06
N ASP A 80 -3.63 12.33 3.34
CA ASP A 80 -2.34 12.92 3.74
C ASP A 80 -1.34 11.90 4.32
N LEU A 81 -1.18 10.76 3.66
CA LEU A 81 -0.20 9.73 4.02
C LEU A 81 1.18 9.98 3.36
N LEU A 82 1.30 11.04 2.57
CA LEU A 82 2.50 11.41 1.79
C LEU A 82 3.53 12.18 2.61
#